data_AF-A0A540KAJ5-F1
#
_entry.id   AF-A0A540KAJ5-F1
#
_cell.length_a   1.000
_cell.length_b   1.000
_cell.length_c   1.000
_cell.angle_alpha   90.00
_cell.angle_beta   90.00
_cell.angle_gamma   90.00
#
_symmetry.space_group_name_H-M   'P 1'
#
loop_
_entity.id
_entity.type
_entity.pdbx_description
1 polymer ?
#
loop_
_entity_poly.entity_id
_entity_poly.type
_entity_poly.pdbx_seq_one_letter_code
_entity_poly.pdbx_strand_id
1 'polypeptide(L)' 'MVMNMMMEVEAEVDYEKGCCTPKRSEFRIPEAVAPPPAPKKKAYWVGKKNKKPPKNGYFNPPDLELLFAVTPVRQAWA' A
#
# COMPACT_ATOMS: atom_id res chain seq x y z
N MET A 1 9.21 -8.14 62.54
CA MET A 1 9.24 -9.15 61.46
C MET A 1 7.78 -9.39 61.11
N VAL A 2 7.20 -9.05 59.98
CA VAL A 2 7.65 -9.15 58.60
C VAL A 2 6.54 -8.50 57.77
N MET A 3 6.34 -7.19 57.86
CA MET A 3 5.31 -6.51 57.05
C MET A 3 5.82 -5.24 56.38
N ASN A 4 7.14 -5.07 56.30
CA ASN A 4 7.77 -4.11 55.40
C ASN A 4 8.62 -4.87 54.37
N MET A 5 8.06 -5.94 53.82
CA MET A 5 8.64 -6.71 52.71
C MET A 5 7.91 -6.49 51.38
N MET A 6 7.12 -5.42 51.27
CA MET A 6 6.58 -4.93 50.01
C MET A 6 7.24 -3.60 49.69
N MET A 7 8.53 -3.70 49.36
CA MET A 7 9.16 -2.70 48.51
C MET A 7 8.86 -3.13 47.07
N GLU A 8 7.61 -2.89 46.65
CA GLU A 8 7.28 -2.87 45.23
C GLU A 8 8.06 -1.69 44.65
N VAL A 9 9.26 -1.98 44.14
CA VAL A 9 9.90 -1.10 43.17
C VAL A 9 9.07 -1.29 41.91
N GLU A 10 7.96 -0.55 41.81
CA GLU A 10 7.39 -0.23 40.52
C GLU A 10 8.50 0.47 39.76
N ALA A 11 9.20 -0.30 38.92
CA ALA A 11 9.93 0.28 37.83
C ALA A 11 8.88 0.99 36.99
N GLU A 12 8.73 2.30 37.19
CA GLU A 12 8.11 3.18 36.22
C GLU A 12 8.88 2.98 34.91
N VAL A 13 8.44 2.02 34.13
CA VAL A 13 8.81 1.92 32.73
C VAL A 13 8.20 3.16 32.13
N ASP A 14 9.04 4.17 31.91
CA ASP A 14 8.72 5.37 31.15
C ASP A 14 8.35 4.93 29.73
N TYR A 15 7.09 4.50 29.54
CA TYR A 15 6.52 4.13 28.25
C TYR A 15 6.53 5.31 27.27
N GLU A 16 6.84 6.52 27.75
CA GLU A 16 7.04 7.72 26.92
C GLU A 16 8.39 7.69 26.17
N LYS A 17 9.33 6.82 26.60
CA LYS A 17 10.60 6.54 25.92
C LYS A 17 10.48 5.42 24.87
N GLY A 18 9.37 5.40 24.14
CA GLY A 18 9.21 4.55 22.96
C GLY A 18 10.18 4.93 21.83
N CYS A 19 9.97 4.34 20.65
CA CYS A 19 10.68 4.75 19.43
C CYS A 19 10.27 6.19 19.04
N CYS A 20 11.01 7.18 19.52
CA CYS A 20 10.79 8.59 19.21
C CYS A 20 11.81 9.11 18.18
N THR A 21 11.39 10.11 17.40
CA THR A 21 12.29 10.85 16.51
C THR A 21 13.38 11.55 17.34
N PRO A 22 14.68 11.45 16.96
CA PRO A 22 15.75 12.16 17.65
C PRO A 22 15.50 13.67 17.72
N LYS A 23 15.63 14.26 18.91
CA LYS A 23 15.37 15.69 19.18
C LYS A 23 16.56 16.63 18.88
N ARG A 24 17.77 16.08 18.67
CA ARG A 24 18.98 16.85 18.36
C ARG A 24 18.84 17.53 16.99
N SER A 25 19.26 18.78 16.88
CA SER A 25 19.15 19.60 15.66
C SER A 25 19.81 18.97 14.44
N GLU A 26 20.94 18.28 14.63
CA GLU A 26 21.67 17.56 13.58
C GLU A 26 20.85 16.46 12.88
N PHE A 27 19.85 15.90 13.57
CA PHE A 27 18.99 14.82 13.06
C PHE A 27 17.54 15.28 12.84
N ARG A 28 17.23 16.56 13.06
CA ARG A 28 15.89 17.10 12.87
C ARG A 28 15.63 17.27 11.37
N ILE A 29 14.48 16.78 10.91
CA ILE A 29 14.02 17.05 9.54
C ILE A 29 13.87 18.58 9.41
N PRO A 30 14.49 19.21 8.40
CA PRO A 30 14.34 20.64 8.16
C PRO A 30 12.87 21.04 8.07
N GLU A 31 12.54 22.26 8.51
CA GLU A 31 11.19 22.79 8.33
C GLU A 31 10.79 22.75 6.86
N ALA A 32 9.56 22.35 6.60
CA ALA A 32 9.07 22.12 5.26
C ALA A 32 9.14 23.42 4.45
N VAL A 33 10.13 23.51 3.58
CA VAL A 33 10.06 24.36 2.39
C VAL A 33 8.83 23.87 1.61
N ALA A 34 8.00 24.79 1.11
CA ALA A 34 6.80 24.43 0.35
C ALA A 34 7.13 23.31 -0.66
N PRO A 35 6.30 22.25 -0.74
CA PRO A 35 6.59 21.14 -1.65
C PRO A 35 6.74 21.69 -3.07
N PRO A 36 7.58 21.04 -3.91
CA PRO A 36 7.68 21.47 -5.30
C PRO A 36 6.28 21.51 -5.93
N PRO A 37 6.02 22.47 -6.84
CA PRO A 37 4.72 22.63 -7.45
C PRO A 37 4.28 21.31 -8.11
N ALA A 38 2.99 21.01 -8.01
CA ALA A 38 2.42 19.79 -8.55
C ALA A 38 2.80 19.59 -10.03
N PRO A 39 3.13 18.36 -10.46
CA PRO A 39 3.41 18.07 -11.86
C PRO A 39 2.25 18.54 -12.75
N LYS A 40 2.56 19.40 -13.74
CA LYS A 40 1.54 19.90 -14.67
C LYS A 40 1.12 18.79 -15.63
N LYS A 41 -0.16 18.43 -15.62
CA LYS A 41 -0.73 17.51 -16.61
C LYS A 41 -0.56 18.11 -18.02
N LYS A 42 0.03 17.35 -18.94
CA LYS A 42 0.12 17.78 -20.35
C LYS A 42 -1.29 17.91 -20.91
N ALA A 43 -1.57 19.01 -21.61
CA ALA A 43 -2.84 19.20 -22.30
C ALA A 43 -3.07 18.04 -23.28
N TYR A 44 -4.23 17.40 -23.20
CA TYR A 44 -4.67 16.46 -24.21
C TYR A 44 -5.02 17.27 -25.46
N TRP A 45 -4.17 17.19 -26.50
CA TRP A 45 -4.42 17.88 -27.75
C TRP A 45 -5.58 17.17 -28.47
N VAL A 46 -6.79 17.73 -28.35
CA VAL A 46 -7.96 17.38 -29.17
C VAL A 46 -7.63 17.76 -30.62
N GLY A 47 -6.92 16.89 -31.34
CA GLY A 47 -6.53 17.16 -32.73
C GLY A 47 -5.32 16.38 -33.24
N LYS A 48 -4.41 15.91 -32.37
CA LYS A 48 -3.36 14.96 -32.80
C LYS A 48 -3.91 13.55 -32.74
N LYS A 49 -4.55 13.15 -33.84
CA LYS A 49 -4.99 11.78 -34.17
C LYS A 49 -5.52 11.06 -32.93
N ASN A 50 -6.80 11.26 -32.60
CA ASN A 50 -7.52 10.28 -31.78
C ASN A 50 -7.20 8.92 -32.39
N LYS A 51 -6.33 8.14 -31.72
CA LYS A 51 -5.96 6.81 -32.19
C LYS A 51 -7.29 6.07 -32.19
N LYS A 52 -7.83 5.82 -33.38
CA LYS A 52 -9.05 5.04 -33.51
C LYS A 52 -8.81 3.75 -32.72
N PRO A 53 -9.82 3.25 -31.99
CA PRO A 53 -9.69 1.95 -31.35
C PRO A 53 -9.22 0.94 -32.41
N PRO A 54 -8.42 -0.06 -32.02
CA PRO A 54 -8.04 -1.14 -32.92
C PRO A 54 -9.28 -1.70 -33.61
N LYS A 55 -9.15 -2.09 -34.89
CA LYS A 55 -10.26 -2.59 -35.70
C LYS A 55 -10.98 -3.78 -35.03
N ASN A 56 -10.23 -4.58 -34.27
CA ASN A 56 -10.72 -5.79 -33.62
C ASN A 56 -11.06 -5.55 -32.13
N GLY A 57 -11.21 -4.30 -31.71
CA GLY A 57 -11.37 -3.96 -30.31
C GLY A 57 -10.09 -4.16 -29.49
N TYR A 58 -10.14 -3.79 -28.23
CA TYR A 58 -9.02 -3.98 -27.29
C TYR A 58 -9.05 -5.34 -26.59
N PHE A 59 -10.22 -5.98 -26.56
CA PHE A 59 -10.46 -7.23 -25.88
C PHE A 59 -11.01 -8.23 -26.90
N ASN A 60 -10.29 -9.33 -27.07
CA ASN A 60 -10.71 -10.47 -27.86
C ASN A 60 -10.91 -11.64 -26.88
N PRO A 61 -12.11 -11.78 -26.28
CA PRO A 61 -12.36 -12.89 -25.37
C PRO A 61 -12.20 -14.22 -26.12
N PRO A 62 -11.67 -15.26 -25.47
CA PRO A 62 -11.81 -16.61 -25.98
C PRO A 62 -13.30 -16.97 -26.05
N ASP A 63 -13.63 -17.93 -26.90
CA ASP A 63 -14.99 -18.48 -26.95
C ASP A 63 -15.35 -19.09 -25.60
N LEU A 64 -16.44 -18.60 -25.00
CA LEU A 64 -16.91 -19.05 -23.70
C LEU A 64 -17.37 -20.50 -23.75
N GLU A 65 -17.90 -20.96 -24.88
CA GLU A 65 -18.35 -22.35 -25.02
C GLU A 65 -17.18 -23.33 -24.90
N LEU A 66 -15.99 -22.95 -25.39
CA LEU A 66 -14.77 -23.75 -25.23
C LEU A 66 -14.32 -23.86 -23.77
N LEU A 67 -14.59 -22.86 -22.93
CA LEU A 67 -14.24 -22.89 -21.51
C LEU A 67 -15.09 -23.90 -20.73
N PHE A 68 -16.34 -24.11 -21.15
CA PHE A 68 -17.30 -25.01 -20.48
C PHE A 68 -17.46 -26.37 -21.15
N ALA A 69 -16.93 -26.56 -22.37
CA ALA A 69 -16.96 -27.84 -23.08
C ALA A 69 -16.09 -28.93 -22.43
N VAL A 70 -15.22 -28.57 -21.48
CA VAL A 70 -14.45 -29.54 -20.70
C VAL A 70 -15.41 -30.27 -19.76
N THR A 71 -15.64 -31.55 -20.04
CA THR A 71 -16.39 -32.41 -19.15
C THR A 71 -15.67 -32.50 -17.80
N PRO A 72 -16.36 -32.24 -16.67
CA PRO A 72 -15.73 -32.41 -15.37
C PRO A 72 -15.36 -33.88 -15.18
N VAL A 73 -14.06 -34.18 -15.13
CA VAL A 73 -13.57 -35.50 -14.74
C VAL A 73 -13.87 -35.65 -13.25
N ARG A 74 -14.90 -36.41 -12.91
CA ARG A 74 -15.16 -36.81 -11.52
C ARG A 74 -14.04 -37.75 -11.10
N GLN A 75 -13.02 -37.24 -10.42
CA GLN A 75 -12.16 -38.08 -9.61
C GLN A 75 -12.95 -38.48 -8.37
N ALA A 76 -13.36 -39.74 -8.31
CA ALA A 76 -13.76 -40.34 -7.05
C ALA A 76 -12.49 -40.47 -6.20
N TRP A 77 -12.48 -39.81 -5.04
CA TRP A 77 -11.46 -40.07 -4.04
C TRP A 77 -11.74 -41.45 -3.44
N ALA A 78 -10.69 -42.27 -3.33
CA ALA A 78 -10.70 -43.58 -2.70
C ALA A 78 -10.30 -43.48 -1.22
#